data_AF-Q1D7T9-F1
#
_entry.id   AF-Q1D7T9-F1
#
_cell.length_a   1.000
_cell.length_b   1.000
_cell.length_c   1.000
_cell.angle_alpha   90.00
_cell.angle_beta   90.00
_cell.angle_gamma   90.00
#
_symmetry.space_group_name_H-M   'P 1'
#
loop_
_entity.id
_entity.type
_entity.pdbx_description
1 polymer ?
#
loop_
_entity_poly.entity_id
_entity_poly.type
_entity_poly.pdbx_seq_one_letter_code
_entity_poly.pdbx_strand_id
1 'polypeptide(L)'
;MKAPAPSGGRSFGTRLFERLHAFSSGCSRLPLLAGAALVVSARLVPLLEERPVQPVVPGVVAAEVISPEASLIDAVLARRAPDLGLTLRRQLIQAIAEEAGRLAYDPLLILAIIDVESDFTEDAVSVKGARGLMQIKPSTLHFLAEKEGLRLSREEVTADTALCVRLGIRYLRSLQERFGGDLDLALMAYNAGPTRIRNAIKQGELERFRRYPRAVRRDFRRFREGHGLGGDWALAQREVPPEPMP
;
A
#
# COMPACT_ATOMS: atom_id res chain seq x y z
N MET A 1 11.95 -45.20 -32.52
CA MET A 1 13.21 -44.43 -32.59
C MET A 1 13.05 -43.25 -33.54
N LYS A 2 12.90 -42.03 -33.02
CA LYS A 2 13.38 -40.78 -33.63
C LYS A 2 13.33 -39.68 -32.56
N ALA A 3 14.48 -39.06 -32.30
CA ALA A 3 14.73 -38.13 -31.20
C ALA A 3 14.09 -36.75 -31.40
N PRO A 4 13.82 -35.98 -30.32
CA PRO A 4 13.48 -34.56 -30.40
C PRO A 4 14.74 -33.67 -30.31
N ALA A 5 14.68 -32.51 -30.95
CA ALA A 5 15.66 -31.42 -30.85
C ALA A 5 14.90 -30.07 -30.76
N PRO A 6 15.51 -28.96 -30.29
CA PRO A 6 15.34 -28.51 -28.91
C PRO A 6 14.67 -27.14 -28.78
N SER A 7 14.27 -26.86 -27.53
CA SER A 7 13.71 -25.63 -26.99
C SER A 7 14.61 -24.40 -27.17
N GLY A 8 14.10 -23.38 -27.85
CA GLY A 8 14.69 -22.03 -27.89
C GLY A 8 14.14 -21.16 -26.75
N GLY A 9 14.96 -20.91 -25.74
CA GLY A 9 14.70 -19.93 -24.69
C GLY A 9 14.75 -18.50 -25.24
N ARG A 10 13.86 -17.63 -24.76
CA ARG A 10 13.94 -16.19 -25.00
C ARG A 10 14.57 -15.50 -23.81
N SER A 11 15.78 -15.02 -24.06
CA SER A 11 16.54 -14.05 -23.26
C SER A 11 15.82 -12.69 -23.27
N PHE A 12 15.47 -12.16 -22.10
CA PHE A 12 15.10 -10.75 -21.96
C PHE A 12 16.36 -9.92 -21.70
N GLY A 13 16.64 -9.03 -22.64
CA GLY A 13 17.80 -8.17 -22.65
C GLY A 13 17.72 -7.04 -21.63
N THR A 14 18.82 -6.91 -20.89
CA THR A 14 19.28 -5.78 -20.09
C THR A 14 19.46 -4.48 -20.90
N ARG A 15 19.42 -3.34 -20.17
CA ARG A 15 20.10 -2.02 -20.37
C ARG A 15 19.10 -0.86 -20.43
N LEU A 16 19.36 0.34 -19.91
CA LEU A 16 20.40 0.92 -19.05
C LEU A 16 19.92 2.37 -18.80
N PHE A 17 19.98 2.85 -17.56
CA PHE A 17 19.73 4.24 -17.19
C PHE A 17 20.91 5.12 -17.64
N GLU A 18 20.65 6.29 -18.23
CA GLU A 18 21.62 7.38 -18.33
C GLU A 18 21.16 8.60 -17.50
N ARG A 19 22.05 9.02 -16.60
CA ARG A 19 22.13 10.33 -15.94
C ARG A 19 23.55 10.83 -16.18
N LEU A 20 23.75 12.10 -16.57
CA LEU A 20 24.56 13.11 -15.86
C LEU A 20 24.91 14.36 -16.69
N HIS A 21 25.33 15.38 -15.92
CA HIS A 21 25.97 16.67 -16.24
C HIS A 21 25.00 17.88 -16.29
N ALA A 22 25.22 18.98 -15.55
CA ALA A 22 26.50 19.67 -15.38
C ALA A 22 26.69 20.39 -14.01
N PHE A 23 27.98 20.56 -13.67
CA PHE A 23 28.55 21.37 -12.59
C PHE A 23 29.59 22.29 -13.23
N SER A 24 29.65 23.57 -12.85
CA SER A 24 30.76 24.55 -13.07
C SER A 24 30.17 25.96 -12.99
N SER A 25 30.78 27.05 -12.51
CA SER A 25 31.93 27.41 -11.68
C SER A 25 31.79 28.94 -11.53
N GLY A 26 32.23 29.57 -10.45
CA GLY A 26 32.16 31.04 -10.36
C GLY A 26 32.86 31.63 -9.15
N CYS A 27 34.15 31.93 -9.33
CA CYS A 27 35.10 32.45 -8.36
C CYS A 27 35.03 33.99 -8.23
N SER A 28 35.45 34.52 -7.05
CA SER A 28 36.38 35.67 -6.88
C SER A 28 35.90 36.92 -6.10
N ARG A 29 36.66 37.19 -5.02
CA ARG A 29 37.27 38.49 -4.60
C ARG A 29 36.54 39.44 -3.63
N LEU A 30 37.14 39.56 -2.44
CA LEU A 30 37.18 40.71 -1.52
C LEU A 30 38.16 41.79 -2.02
N PRO A 31 38.06 43.04 -1.51
CA PRO A 31 39.12 43.53 -0.62
C PRO A 31 38.66 44.36 0.58
N LEU A 32 39.66 44.70 1.40
CA LEU A 32 39.70 45.18 2.79
C LEU A 32 39.95 46.71 2.90
N LEU A 33 39.97 47.19 4.18
CA LEU A 33 40.51 48.45 4.75
C LEU A 33 39.51 49.60 4.92
N ALA A 34 39.50 50.42 5.97
CA ALA A 34 40.14 50.50 7.30
C ALA A 34 39.51 51.71 8.01
N GLY A 35 39.53 51.78 9.35
CA GLY A 35 39.27 53.04 10.06
C GLY A 35 38.85 52.89 11.52
N ALA A 36 39.79 53.18 12.43
CA ALA A 36 39.64 53.12 13.88
C ALA A 36 38.76 54.23 14.48
N ALA A 37 38.04 53.92 15.56
CA ALA A 37 37.88 54.81 16.72
C ALA A 37 37.35 54.02 17.91
N LEU A 38 38.24 53.78 18.87
CA LEU A 38 37.93 53.25 20.20
C LEU A 38 37.29 54.37 21.03
N VAL A 39 36.03 54.20 21.42
CA VAL A 39 35.45 54.94 22.56
C VAL A 39 34.98 53.91 23.57
N VAL A 40 35.75 53.79 24.65
CA VAL A 40 35.35 53.07 25.87
C VAL A 40 34.29 53.93 26.55
N SER A 41 33.03 53.52 26.48
CA SER A 41 31.99 54.01 27.38
C SER A 41 31.62 52.92 28.36
N ALA A 42 31.83 53.22 29.63
CA ALA A 42 31.61 52.34 30.75
C ALA A 42 30.11 52.17 31.05
N ARG A 43 29.77 50.95 31.48
CA ARG A 43 28.55 50.54 32.19
C ARG A 43 27.25 50.49 31.38
N LEU A 44 26.89 49.27 30.99
CA LEU A 44 25.85 48.51 31.69
C LEU A 44 26.03 47.03 31.33
N VAL A 45 26.24 46.18 32.32
CA VAL A 45 26.07 44.72 32.16
C VAL A 45 24.55 44.48 32.24
N PRO A 46 23.84 44.14 31.15
CA PRO A 46 22.63 43.38 31.34
C PRO A 46 23.08 41.97 31.69
N LEU A 47 22.55 41.47 32.80
CA LEU A 47 22.62 40.07 33.20
C LEU A 47 22.35 39.19 31.99
N LEU A 48 23.40 38.54 31.48
CA LEU A 48 23.23 37.30 30.75
C LEU A 48 22.68 36.32 31.77
N GLU A 49 21.35 36.19 31.83
CA GLU A 49 20.78 34.91 32.22
C GLU A 49 21.35 33.91 31.24
N GLU A 50 22.40 33.20 31.66
CA GLU A 50 22.78 31.96 31.02
C GLU A 50 21.57 31.04 31.14
N ARG A 51 20.72 31.07 30.13
CA ARG A 51 19.72 30.03 29.94
C ARG A 51 20.53 28.73 29.93
N PRO A 52 20.28 27.80 30.87
CA PRO A 52 21.02 26.56 30.89
C PRO A 52 20.84 25.93 29.52
N VAL A 53 21.96 25.73 28.80
CA VAL A 53 21.98 24.89 27.61
C VAL A 53 21.55 23.53 28.11
N GLN A 54 20.28 23.21 27.93
CA GLN A 54 19.78 21.88 28.23
C GLN A 54 20.66 20.93 27.41
N PRO A 55 21.21 19.87 28.04
CA PRO A 55 21.94 18.87 27.27
C PRO A 55 20.99 18.43 26.16
N VAL A 56 21.42 18.58 24.91
CA VAL A 56 20.78 17.90 23.78
C VAL A 56 21.07 16.43 24.03
N VAL A 57 20.23 15.81 24.85
CA VAL A 57 20.06 14.36 24.86
C VAL A 57 19.83 14.02 23.40
N PRO A 58 20.67 13.17 22.77
CA PRO A 58 20.30 12.59 21.49
C PRO A 58 18.91 12.04 21.72
N GLY A 59 17.91 12.66 21.08
CA GLY A 59 16.57 12.13 21.11
C GLY A 59 16.74 10.69 20.69
N VAL A 60 16.50 9.77 21.63
CA VAL A 60 16.26 8.38 21.26
C VAL A 60 15.15 8.54 20.25
N VAL A 61 15.50 8.40 18.96
CA VAL A 61 14.52 8.21 17.91
C VAL A 61 13.74 7.02 18.43
N ALA A 62 12.57 7.30 19.02
CA ALA A 62 11.69 6.28 19.53
C ALA A 62 11.53 5.37 18.32
N ALA A 63 12.09 4.16 18.41
CA ALA A 63 11.95 3.18 17.35
C ALA A 63 10.45 3.14 17.11
N GLU A 64 10.00 3.59 15.94
CA GLU A 64 8.59 3.55 15.53
C GLU A 64 8.15 2.13 15.87
N VAL A 65 7.29 1.96 16.87
CA VAL A 65 6.87 0.63 17.31
C VAL A 65 6.03 0.09 16.16
N ILE A 66 6.67 -0.66 15.26
CA ILE A 66 6.01 -1.29 14.13
C ILE A 66 4.99 -2.26 14.72
N SER A 67 3.70 -2.08 14.41
CA SER A 67 2.68 -3.00 14.91
C SER A 67 2.95 -4.42 14.40
N PRO A 68 2.56 -5.47 15.15
CA PRO A 68 2.69 -6.85 14.66
C PRO A 68 2.07 -7.04 13.27
N GLU A 69 0.95 -6.37 12.99
CA GLU A 69 0.31 -6.35 11.68
C GLU A 69 1.20 -5.72 10.60
N ALA A 70 1.83 -4.58 10.88
CA ALA A 70 2.73 -3.92 9.95
C ALA A 70 3.98 -4.77 9.65
N SER A 71 4.55 -5.43 10.66
CA SER A 71 5.66 -6.38 10.47
C SER A 71 5.24 -7.59 9.62
N LEU A 72 4.03 -8.10 9.81
CA LEU A 72 3.48 -9.21 9.02
C LEU A 72 3.30 -8.81 7.56
N ILE A 73 2.73 -7.63 7.30
CA ILE A 73 2.57 -7.10 5.94
C ILE A 73 3.93 -6.91 5.28
N ASP A 74 4.87 -6.29 6.00
CA ASP A 74 6.21 -6.04 5.51
C ASP A 74 6.94 -7.33 5.09
N ALA A 75 6.82 -8.39 5.89
CA ALA A 75 7.42 -9.68 5.62
C ALA A 75 6.86 -10.35 4.35
N VAL A 76 5.54 -10.25 4.11
CA VAL A 76 4.93 -10.75 2.88
C VAL A 76 5.38 -9.94 1.68
N LEU A 77 5.35 -8.61 1.77
CA LEU A 77 5.80 -7.72 0.69
C LEU A 77 7.29 -7.95 0.36
N ALA A 78 8.16 -8.14 1.37
CA ALA A 78 9.58 -8.44 1.16
C ALA A 78 9.80 -9.66 0.28
N ARG A 79 8.98 -10.69 0.48
CA ARG A 79 9.11 -11.98 -0.20
C ARG A 79 8.43 -12.00 -1.57
N ARG A 80 7.28 -11.33 -1.70
CA ARG A 80 6.45 -11.39 -2.91
C ARG A 80 6.72 -10.25 -3.89
N ALA A 81 7.17 -9.10 -3.40
CA ALA A 81 7.52 -7.93 -4.19
C ALA A 81 8.85 -7.32 -3.69
N PRO A 82 9.98 -8.06 -3.81
CA PRO A 82 11.27 -7.59 -3.30
C PRO A 82 11.77 -6.30 -3.99
N ASP A 83 11.34 -6.08 -5.23
CA ASP A 83 11.75 -4.92 -6.04
C ASP A 83 10.88 -3.68 -5.81
N LEU A 84 9.88 -3.75 -4.92
CA LEU A 84 9.02 -2.63 -4.59
C LEU A 84 9.84 -1.51 -3.94
N GLY A 85 9.77 -0.30 -4.51
CA GLY A 85 10.47 0.86 -3.96
C GLY A 85 10.10 1.10 -2.49
N LEU A 86 11.10 1.43 -1.66
CA LEU A 86 10.93 1.54 -0.20
C LEU A 86 9.81 2.48 0.22
N THR A 87 9.65 3.62 -0.48
CA THR A 87 8.57 4.58 -0.23
C THR A 87 7.19 3.95 -0.45
N LEU A 88 7.00 3.29 -1.59
CA LEU A 88 5.73 2.64 -1.91
C LEU A 88 5.47 1.46 -0.96
N ARG A 89 6.48 0.65 -0.63
CA ARG A 89 6.36 -0.42 0.35
C ARG A 89 5.86 0.08 1.70
N ARG A 90 6.43 1.18 2.20
CA ARG A 90 5.96 1.85 3.44
C ARG A 90 4.50 2.31 3.31
N GLN A 91 4.15 2.94 2.20
CA GLN A 91 2.78 3.40 1.95
C GLN A 91 1.77 2.24 1.88
N LEU A 92 2.14 1.10 1.27
CA LEU A 92 1.29 -0.09 1.22
C LEU A 92 1.13 -0.73 2.60
N ILE A 93 2.20 -0.83 3.40
CA ILE A 93 2.11 -1.32 4.78
C ILE A 93 1.11 -0.49 5.57
N GLN A 94 1.24 0.83 5.51
CA GLN A 94 0.34 1.74 6.19
C GLN A 94 -1.10 1.60 5.68
N ALA A 95 -1.30 1.62 4.36
CA ALA A 95 -2.63 1.51 3.75
C ALA A 95 -3.35 0.22 4.12
N ILE A 96 -2.65 -0.92 4.05
CA ILE A 96 -3.22 -2.22 4.38
C ILE A 96 -3.48 -2.33 5.89
N ALA A 97 -2.53 -1.94 6.74
CA ALA A 97 -2.69 -2.03 8.19
C ALA A 97 -3.86 -1.18 8.69
N GLU A 98 -3.97 0.06 8.24
CA GLU A 98 -5.04 0.98 8.65
C GLU A 98 -6.42 0.51 8.18
N GLU A 99 -6.58 0.16 6.89
CA GLU A 99 -7.89 -0.26 6.39
C GLU A 99 -8.30 -1.63 6.89
N ALA A 100 -7.36 -2.59 6.97
CA ALA A 100 -7.66 -3.91 7.52
C ALA A 100 -8.06 -3.81 8.99
N GLY A 101 -7.33 -3.02 9.79
CA GLY A 101 -7.67 -2.76 11.18
C GLY A 101 -9.04 -2.12 11.35
N ARG A 102 -9.31 -1.05 10.59
CA ARG A 102 -10.59 -0.32 10.65
C ARG A 102 -11.79 -1.19 10.25
N LEU A 103 -11.60 -2.12 9.32
CA LEU A 103 -12.67 -2.97 8.77
C LEU A 103 -12.66 -4.40 9.35
N ALA A 104 -11.88 -4.60 10.40
CA ALA A 104 -11.67 -5.87 11.09
C ALA A 104 -11.27 -7.05 10.18
N TYR A 105 -10.59 -6.77 9.06
CA TYR A 105 -9.98 -7.81 8.25
C TYR A 105 -8.63 -8.22 8.83
N ASP A 106 -8.29 -9.50 8.67
CA ASP A 106 -6.90 -9.90 8.80
C ASP A 106 -6.08 -9.33 7.64
N PRO A 107 -4.94 -8.67 7.87
CA PRO A 107 -4.16 -8.06 6.77
C PRO A 107 -3.66 -9.11 5.76
N LEU A 108 -3.51 -10.38 6.15
CA LEU A 108 -3.15 -11.44 5.21
C LEU A 108 -4.29 -11.79 4.24
N LEU A 109 -5.55 -11.49 4.56
CA LEU A 109 -6.65 -11.59 3.60
C LEU A 109 -6.45 -10.60 2.46
N ILE A 110 -6.10 -9.36 2.80
CA ILE A 110 -5.87 -8.31 1.80
C ILE A 110 -4.70 -8.68 0.89
N LEU A 111 -3.61 -9.17 1.49
CA LEU A 111 -2.45 -9.64 0.74
C LEU A 111 -2.78 -10.86 -0.13
N ALA A 112 -3.64 -11.77 0.32
CA ALA A 112 -4.12 -12.90 -0.49
C ALA A 112 -4.95 -12.44 -1.70
N ILE A 113 -5.77 -11.39 -1.55
CA ILE A 113 -6.49 -10.78 -2.67
C ILE A 113 -5.50 -10.17 -3.66
N ILE A 114 -4.51 -9.41 -3.18
CA ILE A 114 -3.47 -8.81 -4.03
C ILE A 114 -2.69 -9.90 -4.81
N ASP A 115 -2.35 -11.01 -4.16
CA ASP A 115 -1.67 -12.15 -4.80
C ASP A 115 -2.52 -12.74 -5.95
N VAL A 116 -3.82 -12.94 -5.72
CA VAL A 116 -4.73 -13.48 -6.74
C VAL A 116 -4.99 -12.50 -7.88
N GLU A 117 -5.08 -11.21 -7.59
CA GLU A 117 -5.41 -10.18 -8.59
C GLU A 117 -4.22 -9.85 -9.49
N SER A 118 -3.02 -9.69 -8.93
CA SER A 118 -1.89 -9.11 -9.66
C SER A 118 -0.57 -9.86 -9.51
N ASP A 119 -0.51 -10.91 -8.68
CA ASP A 119 0.77 -11.53 -8.28
C ASP A 119 1.75 -10.47 -7.73
N PHE A 120 1.22 -9.47 -7.03
CA PHE A 120 1.94 -8.27 -6.54
C PHE A 120 2.59 -7.39 -7.63
N THR A 121 2.16 -7.51 -8.88
CA THR A 121 2.62 -6.64 -9.98
C THR A 121 1.95 -5.27 -9.89
N GLU A 122 2.73 -4.24 -9.52
CA GLU A 122 2.23 -2.88 -9.28
C GLU A 122 1.52 -2.26 -10.49
N ASP A 123 2.11 -2.40 -11.68
CA ASP A 123 1.64 -1.78 -12.93
C ASP A 123 0.76 -2.72 -13.77
N ALA A 124 0.24 -3.80 -13.16
CA ALA A 124 -0.57 -4.79 -13.85
C ALA A 124 -1.80 -4.17 -14.53
N VAL A 125 -2.01 -4.48 -15.81
CA VAL A 125 -3.20 -4.09 -16.58
C VAL A 125 -3.85 -5.31 -17.20
N SER A 126 -5.10 -5.60 -16.82
CA SER A 126 -5.86 -6.68 -17.45
C SER A 126 -6.40 -6.29 -18.83
N VAL A 127 -6.74 -7.29 -19.64
CA VAL A 127 -7.40 -7.13 -20.95
C VAL A 127 -8.68 -6.29 -20.86
N LYS A 128 -9.36 -6.31 -19.70
CA LYS A 128 -10.61 -5.55 -19.46
C LYS A 128 -10.36 -4.16 -18.86
N GLY A 129 -9.10 -3.73 -18.77
CA GLY A 129 -8.69 -2.42 -18.30
C GLY A 129 -8.72 -2.24 -16.77
N ALA A 130 -8.80 -3.32 -15.99
CA ALA A 130 -8.55 -3.24 -14.55
C ALA A 130 -7.05 -3.05 -14.29
N ARG A 131 -6.69 -2.29 -13.25
CA ARG A 131 -5.31 -1.84 -13.02
C ARG A 131 -4.84 -2.08 -11.59
N GLY A 132 -3.53 -2.24 -11.45
CA GLY A 132 -2.81 -2.22 -10.20
C GLY A 132 -2.94 -3.48 -9.35
N LEU A 133 -2.43 -3.39 -8.12
CA LEU A 133 -2.32 -4.50 -7.17
C LEU A 133 -3.64 -5.22 -6.89
N MET A 134 -4.75 -4.48 -6.86
CA MET A 134 -6.09 -5.02 -6.55
C MET A 134 -7.00 -5.13 -7.79
N GLN A 135 -6.46 -4.91 -8.99
CA GLN A 135 -7.15 -5.03 -10.29
C GLN A 135 -8.56 -4.41 -10.30
N ILE A 136 -8.64 -3.11 -10.00
CA ILE A 136 -9.92 -2.37 -10.05
C ILE A 136 -9.94 -1.52 -11.32
N LYS A 137 -11.12 -1.40 -11.94
CA LYS A 137 -11.31 -0.52 -13.11
C LYS A 137 -11.12 0.95 -12.69
N PRO A 138 -10.42 1.78 -13.49
CA PRO A 138 -10.28 3.21 -13.25
C PRO A 138 -11.60 3.95 -12.97
N SER A 139 -12.68 3.61 -13.69
CA SER A 139 -13.99 4.20 -13.46
C SER A 139 -14.59 3.85 -12.09
N THR A 140 -14.30 2.65 -11.59
CA THR A 140 -14.74 2.21 -10.26
C THR A 140 -13.92 2.89 -9.18
N LEU A 141 -12.60 2.99 -9.35
CA LEU A 141 -11.73 3.73 -8.44
C LEU A 141 -12.14 5.20 -8.31
N HIS A 142 -12.37 5.88 -9.43
CA HIS A 142 -12.84 7.26 -9.43
C HIS A 142 -14.18 7.41 -8.70
N PHE A 143 -15.16 6.56 -9.01
CA PHE A 143 -16.45 6.57 -8.31
C PHE A 143 -16.32 6.37 -6.80
N LEU A 144 -15.42 5.48 -6.35
CA LEU A 144 -15.16 5.25 -4.93
C LEU A 144 -14.51 6.48 -4.28
N ALA A 145 -13.54 7.11 -4.96
CA ALA A 145 -12.91 8.33 -4.48
C ALA A 145 -13.92 9.48 -4.35
N GLU A 146 -14.81 9.67 -5.33
CA GLU A 146 -15.89 10.67 -5.28
C GLU A 146 -16.85 10.42 -4.11
N LYS A 147 -17.20 9.14 -3.86
CA LYS A 147 -18.06 8.76 -2.73
C LYS A 147 -17.43 9.11 -1.37
N GLU A 148 -16.10 9.17 -1.31
CA GLU A 148 -15.34 9.55 -0.12
C GLU A 148 -15.08 11.07 -0.02
N GLY A 149 -15.62 11.86 -0.95
CA GLY A 149 -15.45 13.30 -0.98
C GLY A 149 -14.09 13.76 -1.50
N LEU A 150 -13.30 12.85 -2.10
CA LEU A 150 -12.03 13.20 -2.72
C LEU A 150 -12.29 13.90 -4.06
N ARG A 151 -11.71 15.09 -4.23
CA ARG A 151 -11.78 15.87 -5.47
C ARG A 151 -10.54 15.64 -6.32
N LEU A 152 -10.39 14.40 -6.78
CA LEU A 152 -9.27 13.95 -7.63
C LEU A 152 -9.80 13.53 -8.99
N SER A 153 -9.06 13.85 -10.05
CA SER A 153 -9.28 13.29 -11.38
C SER A 153 -9.05 11.78 -11.38
N ARG A 154 -9.56 11.11 -12.42
CA ARG A 154 -9.35 9.67 -12.58
C ARG A 154 -7.87 9.33 -12.65
N GLU A 155 -7.09 10.15 -13.35
CA GLU A 155 -5.66 9.98 -13.56
C GLU A 155 -4.92 10.07 -12.21
N GLU A 156 -5.22 11.09 -11.40
CA GLU A 156 -4.65 11.26 -10.06
C GLU A 156 -4.97 10.07 -9.15
N VAL A 157 -6.22 9.58 -9.15
CA VAL A 157 -6.60 8.40 -8.36
C VAL A 157 -5.83 7.17 -8.82
N THR A 158 -5.72 6.93 -10.13
CA THR A 158 -5.04 5.74 -10.66
C THR A 158 -3.53 5.78 -10.58
N ALA A 159 -2.93 6.97 -10.39
CA ALA A 159 -1.49 7.14 -10.23
C ALA A 159 -1.01 6.86 -8.80
N ASP A 160 -1.92 6.92 -7.81
CA ASP A 160 -1.61 6.61 -6.42
C ASP A 160 -1.97 5.14 -6.11
N THR A 161 -0.95 4.27 -6.17
CA THR A 161 -1.07 2.84 -5.88
C THR A 161 -1.61 2.58 -4.47
N ALA A 162 -1.19 3.34 -3.46
CA ALA A 162 -1.63 3.15 -2.09
C ALA A 162 -3.09 3.56 -1.90
N LEU A 163 -3.52 4.67 -2.51
CA LEU A 163 -4.93 5.06 -2.56
C LEU A 163 -5.78 4.00 -3.28
N CYS A 164 -5.31 3.46 -4.40
CA CYS A 164 -6.00 2.38 -5.11
C CYS A 164 -6.23 1.16 -4.21
N VAL A 165 -5.23 0.77 -3.41
CA VAL A 165 -5.36 -0.31 -2.43
C VAL A 165 -6.39 0.04 -1.34
N ARG A 166 -6.35 1.26 -0.77
CA ARG A 166 -7.34 1.69 0.23
C ARG A 166 -8.77 1.60 -0.31
N LEU A 167 -9.00 2.17 -1.50
CA LEU A 167 -10.30 2.14 -2.16
C LEU A 167 -10.75 0.71 -2.46
N GLY A 168 -9.82 -0.18 -2.82
CA GLY A 168 -10.12 -1.59 -3.05
C GLY A 168 -10.56 -2.36 -1.81
N ILE A 169 -9.89 -2.15 -0.68
CA ILE A 169 -10.29 -2.77 0.59
C ILE A 169 -11.67 -2.27 1.02
N ARG A 170 -11.93 -0.97 0.87
CA ARG A 170 -13.24 -0.37 1.16
C ARG A 170 -14.32 -0.86 0.20
N TYR A 171 -13.98 -1.08 -1.07
CA TYR A 171 -14.89 -1.67 -2.04
C TYR A 171 -15.31 -3.08 -1.64
N LEU A 172 -14.36 -3.93 -1.23
CA LEU A 172 -14.63 -5.26 -0.71
C LEU A 172 -15.63 -5.20 0.46
N ARG A 173 -15.41 -4.31 1.43
CA ARG A 173 -16.34 -4.10 2.54
C ARG A 173 -17.73 -3.72 2.07
N SER A 174 -17.85 -2.76 1.15
CA SER A 174 -19.15 -2.33 0.63
C SER A 174 -19.91 -3.46 -0.08
N LEU A 175 -19.18 -4.37 -0.74
CA LEU A 175 -19.76 -5.57 -1.33
C LEU A 175 -20.22 -6.53 -0.25
N GLN A 176 -19.40 -6.77 0.77
CA GLN A 176 -19.77 -7.66 1.87
C GLN A 176 -21.05 -7.20 2.57
N GLU A 177 -21.18 -5.91 2.87
CA GLU A 177 -22.42 -5.33 3.43
C GLU A 177 -23.62 -5.56 2.49
N ARG A 178 -23.43 -5.33 1.19
CA ARG A 178 -24.46 -5.55 0.16
C ARG A 178 -24.88 -7.02 0.03
N PHE A 179 -24.04 -7.96 0.43
CA PHE A 179 -24.31 -9.40 0.41
C PHE A 179 -24.52 -9.98 1.82
N GLY A 180 -24.99 -9.16 2.76
CA GLY A 180 -25.47 -9.63 4.07
C GLY A 180 -24.38 -10.10 5.02
N GLY A 181 -23.15 -9.59 4.86
CA GLY A 181 -22.00 -9.99 5.68
C GLY A 181 -21.25 -11.21 5.16
N ASP A 182 -21.69 -11.87 4.09
CA ASP A 182 -21.01 -13.05 3.54
C ASP A 182 -19.77 -12.65 2.73
N LEU A 183 -18.59 -12.96 3.27
CA LEU A 183 -17.31 -12.65 2.64
C LEU A 183 -17.08 -13.44 1.34
N ASP A 184 -17.57 -14.68 1.22
CA ASP A 184 -17.45 -15.43 -0.04
C ASP A 184 -18.28 -14.78 -1.14
N LEU A 185 -19.52 -14.37 -0.85
CA LEU A 185 -20.34 -13.63 -1.80
C LEU A 185 -19.74 -12.28 -2.17
N ALA A 186 -19.11 -11.59 -1.20
CA ALA A 186 -18.37 -10.36 -1.45
C ALA A 186 -17.22 -10.59 -2.44
N LEU A 187 -16.40 -11.62 -2.23
CA LEU A 187 -15.29 -11.99 -3.12
C LEU A 187 -15.78 -12.38 -4.52
N MET A 188 -16.87 -13.14 -4.61
CA MET A 188 -17.50 -13.43 -5.90
C MET A 188 -17.95 -12.15 -6.61
N ALA A 189 -18.55 -11.21 -5.87
CA ALA A 189 -19.04 -9.96 -6.42
C ALA A 189 -17.91 -9.00 -6.78
N TYR A 190 -16.80 -9.06 -6.07
CA TYR A 190 -15.58 -8.30 -6.35
C TYR A 190 -15.03 -8.70 -7.72
N ASN A 191 -14.89 -10.01 -7.95
CA ASN A 191 -14.34 -10.54 -9.19
C ASN A 191 -15.32 -10.49 -10.39
N ALA A 192 -16.57 -10.87 -10.16
CA ALA A 192 -17.55 -11.02 -11.24
C ALA A 192 -18.49 -9.82 -11.42
N GLY A 193 -18.52 -8.89 -10.46
CA GLY A 193 -19.46 -7.78 -10.39
C GLY A 193 -20.74 -8.12 -9.62
N PRO A 194 -21.27 -7.18 -8.80
CA PRO A 194 -22.37 -7.43 -7.89
C PRO A 194 -23.71 -7.78 -8.58
N THR A 195 -23.98 -7.21 -9.75
CA THR A 195 -25.19 -7.52 -10.52
C THR A 195 -25.21 -8.99 -10.96
N ARG A 196 -24.06 -9.52 -11.39
CA ARG A 196 -23.93 -10.90 -11.84
C ARG A 196 -24.13 -11.89 -10.69
N ILE A 197 -23.59 -11.58 -9.52
CA ILE A 197 -23.79 -12.42 -8.33
C ILE A 197 -25.23 -12.39 -7.84
N ARG A 198 -25.87 -11.21 -7.82
CA ARG A 198 -27.30 -11.11 -7.48
C ARG A 198 -28.17 -11.97 -8.40
N ASN A 199 -27.91 -11.96 -9.70
CA ASN A 199 -28.65 -12.78 -10.65
C ASN A 199 -28.37 -14.28 -10.45
N ALA A 200 -27.11 -14.64 -10.20
CA ALA A 200 -26.73 -16.01 -9.92
C ALA A 200 -27.40 -16.58 -8.66
N ILE A 201 -27.57 -15.78 -7.61
CA ILE A 201 -28.33 -16.16 -6.41
C ILE A 201 -29.76 -16.51 -6.78
N LYS A 202 -30.44 -15.64 -7.54
CA LYS A 202 -31.83 -15.86 -7.98
C LYS A 202 -32.00 -17.10 -8.86
N GLN A 203 -30.97 -17.43 -9.64
CA GLN A 203 -30.98 -18.55 -10.59
C GLN A 203 -30.43 -19.86 -9.98
N GLY A 204 -29.90 -19.85 -8.76
CA GLY A 204 -29.24 -21.03 -8.17
C GLY A 204 -27.89 -21.40 -8.80
N GLU A 205 -27.22 -20.45 -9.46
CA GLU A 205 -26.00 -20.68 -10.25
C GLU A 205 -24.71 -20.20 -9.56
N LEU A 206 -24.68 -20.13 -8.23
CA LEU A 206 -23.52 -19.60 -7.50
C LEU A 206 -22.24 -20.43 -7.67
N GLU A 207 -22.36 -21.74 -7.92
CA GLU A 207 -21.20 -22.65 -7.97
C GLU A 207 -20.17 -22.22 -9.02
N ARG A 208 -20.61 -21.64 -10.15
CA ARG A 208 -19.71 -21.18 -11.21
C ARG A 208 -18.78 -20.03 -10.78
N PHE A 209 -19.05 -19.37 -9.65
CA PHE A 209 -18.25 -18.26 -9.13
C PHE A 209 -17.34 -18.66 -7.96
N ARG A 210 -17.37 -19.92 -7.51
CA ARG A 210 -16.60 -20.40 -6.36
C ARG A 210 -15.08 -20.43 -6.59
N ARG A 211 -14.62 -20.39 -7.85
CA ARG A 211 -13.19 -20.45 -8.18
C ARG A 211 -12.40 -19.32 -7.51
N TYR A 212 -12.92 -18.09 -7.54
CA TYR A 212 -12.19 -16.94 -7.02
C TYR A 212 -12.07 -16.94 -5.48
N PRO A 213 -13.16 -17.11 -4.69
CA PRO A 213 -13.03 -17.27 -3.24
C PRO A 213 -12.14 -18.45 -2.82
N ARG A 214 -12.16 -19.58 -3.55
CA ARG A 214 -11.27 -20.72 -3.29
C ARG A 214 -9.79 -20.35 -3.47
N ALA A 215 -9.45 -19.54 -4.47
CA ALA A 215 -8.08 -19.07 -4.68
C ALA A 215 -7.62 -18.14 -3.54
N VAL A 216 -8.45 -17.16 -3.17
CA VAL A 216 -8.16 -16.24 -2.05
C VAL A 216 -8.00 -17.01 -0.74
N ARG A 217 -8.88 -17.96 -0.44
CA ARG A 217 -8.78 -18.83 0.76
C ARG A 217 -7.48 -19.63 0.79
N ARG A 218 -7.05 -20.17 -0.35
CA ARG A 218 -5.78 -20.90 -0.48
C ARG A 218 -4.60 -20.00 -0.14
N ASP A 219 -4.55 -18.80 -0.73
CA ASP A 219 -3.39 -17.91 -0.56
C ASP A 219 -3.37 -17.27 0.84
N PHE A 220 -4.54 -16.98 1.41
CA PHE A 220 -4.70 -16.60 2.81
C PHE A 220 -4.16 -17.67 3.76
N ARG A 221 -4.60 -18.92 3.59
CA ARG A 221 -4.10 -20.06 4.39
C ARG A 221 -2.59 -20.17 4.27
N ARG A 222 -2.06 -20.14 3.05
CA ARG A 222 -0.62 -20.23 2.77
C ARG A 222 0.17 -19.13 3.49
N PHE A 223 -0.32 -17.89 3.46
CA PHE A 223 0.33 -16.80 4.18
C PHE A 223 0.28 -17.00 5.69
N ARG A 224 -0.87 -17.34 6.27
CA ARG A 224 -0.97 -17.55 7.71
C ARG A 224 -0.10 -18.70 8.21
N GLU A 225 -0.15 -19.84 7.54
CA GLU A 225 0.66 -21.02 7.89
C GLU A 225 2.15 -20.72 7.76
N GLY A 226 2.55 -19.96 6.73
CA GLY A 226 3.92 -19.49 6.55
C GLY A 226 4.43 -18.55 7.65
N HIS A 227 3.52 -18.02 8.50
CA HIS A 227 3.84 -17.20 9.67
C HIS A 227 3.45 -17.89 11.00
N GLY A 228 3.08 -19.17 10.99
CA GLY A 228 2.73 -19.91 12.21
C GLY A 228 1.39 -19.51 12.85
N LEU A 229 0.50 -18.84 12.12
CA LEU A 229 -0.75 -18.27 12.63
C LEU A 229 -1.99 -19.16 12.44
N GLY A 230 -1.82 -20.36 11.87
CA GLY A 230 -2.91 -21.30 11.56
C GLY A 230 -3.78 -20.88 10.35
N GLY A 231 -4.38 -21.84 9.66
CA GLY A 231 -5.00 -21.63 8.34
C GLY A 231 -6.53 -21.44 8.29
N ASP A 232 -7.18 -21.18 9.42
CA ASP A 232 -8.64 -21.12 9.53
C ASP A 232 -9.22 -19.87 8.84
N TRP A 233 -10.18 -20.08 7.94
CA TRP A 233 -10.85 -19.01 7.23
C TRP A 233 -11.73 -18.14 8.12
N ALA A 234 -12.22 -18.68 9.25
CA ALA A 234 -12.99 -17.87 10.20
C ALA A 234 -12.20 -16.68 10.75
N LEU A 235 -10.86 -16.72 10.66
CA LEU A 235 -9.98 -15.63 11.09
C LEU A 235 -9.78 -14.53 10.04
N ALA A 236 -10.26 -14.73 8.79
CA ALA A 236 -10.09 -13.75 7.71
C ALA A 236 -10.76 -12.41 8.01
N GLN A 237 -11.78 -12.43 8.88
CA GLN A 237 -12.43 -11.25 9.40
C GLN A 237 -12.84 -11.49 10.85
N ARG A 238 -12.52 -10.54 11.72
CA ARG A 238 -13.00 -10.48 13.10
C ARG A 238 -14.34 -9.74 13.11
N GLU A 239 -15.15 -9.94 14.13
CA GLU A 239 -16.35 -9.11 14.31
C GLU A 239 -15.95 -7.64 14.39
N VAL A 240 -16.54 -6.81 13.52
CA VAL A 240 -16.37 -5.36 13.58
C VAL A 240 -17.16 -4.88 14.79
N PRO A 241 -16.55 -4.23 15.79
CA PRO A 241 -17.30 -3.61 16.88
C PRO A 241 -18.33 -2.65 16.28
N PRO A 242 -19.58 -2.58 16.79
CA PRO A 242 -20.53 -1.57 16.32
C PRO A 242 -19.88 -0.19 16.43
N GLU A 243 -19.94 0.61 15.36
CA GLU A 243 -19.45 1.99 15.40
C GLU A 243 -20.14 2.70 16.58
N PRO A 244 -19.40 3.52 17.36
CA PRO A 244 -20.05 4.37 18.34
C PRO A 244 -21.03 5.26 17.58
N MET A 245 -22.33 5.15 17.92
CA MET A 245 -23.36 6.03 17.39
C MET A 245 -22.95 7.49 17.64
N PRO A 246 -23.09 8.39 16.65
CA PRO A 246 -22.74 9.80 16.81
C PRO A 246 -23.59 10.49 17.88
#